data_AF-A0A425WNX8-F1
#
_entry.id   AF-A0A425WNX8-F1
#
_cell.length_a   1.000
_cell.length_b   1.000
_cell.length_c   1.000
_cell.angle_alpha   90.00
_cell.angle_beta   90.00
_cell.angle_gamma   90.00
#
_symmetry.space_group_name_H-M   'P 1'
#
loop_
_entity.id
_entity.type
_entity.pdbx_description
1 polymer ?
#
loop_
_entity_poly.entity_id
_entity_poly.type
_entity_poly.pdbx_seq_one_letter_code
_entity_poly.pdbx_strand_id
1 'polypeptide(L)' 'MTADGARWIETLARRRCPNARWVMDPFHVVQGITDTLDEVRCKEWQVAKKAAHDAIKGSRFALVKNP' A
#
# COMPACT_ATOMS: atom_id res chain seq x y z
N MET A 1 1.39 -26.31 5.94
CA MET A 1 2.21 -25.12 6.26
C MET A 1 1.55 -23.92 5.63
N THR A 2 1.21 -22.91 6.44
CA THR A 2 0.86 -21.59 5.91
C THR A 2 2.10 -20.71 5.97
N ALA A 3 2.29 -19.87 4.97
CA ALA A 3 3.43 -18.98 4.88
C ALA A 3 3.10 -17.80 3.96
N ASP A 4 3.94 -16.78 4.01
CA ASP A 4 3.97 -15.78 2.96
C ASP A 4 4.38 -16.43 1.61
N GLY A 5 4.17 -15.70 0.52
CA GLY A 5 4.53 -16.16 -0.82
C GLY A 5 6.03 -16.17 -1.11
N ALA A 6 6.91 -16.05 -0.10
CA ALA A 6 8.34 -15.93 -0.34
C ALA A 6 8.95 -17.24 -0.86
N ARG A 7 9.60 -17.16 -2.02
CA ARG A 7 10.18 -18.31 -2.73
C ARG A 7 11.19 -19.11 -1.89
N TRP A 8 11.87 -18.46 -0.95
CA TRP A 8 12.83 -19.14 -0.08
C TRP A 8 12.15 -20.06 0.94
N ILE A 9 10.96 -19.69 1.45
CA ILE A 9 10.17 -20.51 2.38
C ILE A 9 9.66 -21.74 1.66
N GLU A 10 9.12 -21.57 0.44
CA GLU A 10 8.71 -22.69 -0.40
C GLU A 10 9.86 -23.68 -0.61
N THR A 11 11.03 -23.17 -1.00
CA THR A 11 12.21 -23.99 -1.29
C THR A 11 12.63 -24.79 -0.07
N LEU A 12 12.65 -24.16 1.11
CA LEU A 12 13.01 -24.83 2.35
C LEU A 12 11.95 -25.85 2.79
N ALA A 13 10.68 -25.51 2.67
CA ALA A 13 9.56 -26.38 3.03
C ALA A 13 9.50 -27.64 2.17
N ARG A 14 9.72 -27.52 0.86
CA ARG A 14 9.82 -28.68 -0.04
C ARG A 14 10.96 -29.62 0.34
N ARG A 15 12.08 -29.09 0.85
CA ARG A 15 13.25 -29.88 1.27
C ARG A 15 13.07 -30.54 2.64
N ARG A 16 12.51 -29.81 3.61
CA ARG A 16 12.43 -30.25 5.01
C ARG A 16 11.12 -30.95 5.36
N CYS A 17 10.04 -30.60 4.66
CA CYS A 17 8.70 -31.09 4.91
C CYS A 17 8.03 -31.49 3.57
N PRO A 18 8.56 -32.49 2.85
CA PRO A 18 8.12 -32.81 1.48
C PRO A 18 6.65 -33.22 1.38
N ASN A 19 6.08 -33.76 2.46
CA ASN A 19 4.68 -34.18 2.54
C ASN A 19 3.75 -33.05 3.02
N ALA A 20 4.28 -31.90 3.43
CA ALA A 20 3.46 -30.80 3.88
C ALA A 20 2.84 -30.08 2.68
N ARG A 21 1.51 -29.91 2.72
CA ARG A 21 0.84 -29.02 1.78
C ARG A 21 1.20 -27.57 2.09
N TRP A 22 1.68 -26.86 1.07
CA TRP A 22 1.86 -25.41 1.12
C TRP A 22 0.54 -24.72 0.77
N VAL A 23 0.12 -23.79 1.62
CA VAL A 23 -1.12 -23.02 1.47
C VAL A 23 -0.79 -21.56 1.75
N MET A 24 -1.38 -20.65 0.98
CA MET A 24 -1.26 -19.22 1.22
C MET A 24 -2.10 -18.83 2.44
N ASP A 25 -1.48 -18.12 3.38
CA ASP A 25 -2.18 -17.68 4.59
C ASP A 25 -3.15 -16.52 4.28
N PRO A 26 -4.41 -16.56 4.73
CA PRO A 26 -5.36 -15.46 4.52
C PRO A 26 -4.85 -14.11 5.05
N PHE A 27 -4.07 -14.09 6.14
CA PHE A 27 -3.48 -12.87 6.67
C PHE A 27 -2.56 -12.20 5.64
N HIS A 28 -1.67 -12.96 5.01
CA HIS A 28 -0.75 -12.42 4.00
C HIS A 28 -1.45 -11.95 2.73
N VAL A 29 -2.57 -12.59 2.35
CA VAL A 29 -3.39 -12.13 1.23
C VAL A 29 -4.01 -10.77 1.54
N VAL A 30 -4.67 -10.65 2.69
CA VAL A 30 -5.35 -9.41 3.09
C VAL A 30 -4.33 -8.29 3.30
N GLN A 31 -3.21 -8.59 3.95
CA GLN A 31 -2.12 -7.64 4.15
C GLN A 31 -1.60 -7.12 2.82
N GLY A 32 -1.24 -8.01 1.87
CA GLY A 32 -0.70 -7.59 0.57
C GLY A 32 -1.67 -6.75 -0.26
N ILE A 33 -2.96 -7.08 -0.24
CA ILE A 33 -4.00 -6.28 -0.89
C ILE A 33 -4.12 -4.90 -0.21
N THR A 34 -4.10 -4.87 1.11
CA THR A 34 -4.22 -3.62 1.90
C THR A 34 -3.05 -2.69 1.62
N ASP A 35 -1.82 -3.21 1.64
CA ASP A 35 -0.60 -2.44 1.36
C ASP A 35 -0.64 -1.88 -0.08
N THR A 36 -1.04 -2.71 -1.05
CA THR A 36 -1.17 -2.28 -2.46
C THR A 36 -2.20 -1.15 -2.62
N LEU A 37 -3.34 -1.26 -1.96
CA LEU A 37 -4.37 -0.21 -1.98
C LEU A 37 -3.86 1.07 -1.30
N ASP A 38 -3.13 0.95 -0.20
CA ASP A 38 -2.57 2.09 0.52
C ASP A 38 -1.56 2.87 -0.32
N GLU A 39 -0.73 2.18 -1.10
CA GLU A 39 0.19 2.83 -2.03
C GLU A 39 -0.53 3.71 -3.04
N VAL A 40 -1.61 3.20 -3.66
CA VAL A 40 -2.40 3.98 -4.64
C VAL A 40 -3.09 5.13 -3.93
N ARG A 41 -3.74 4.88 -2.79
CA ARG A 41 -4.40 5.91 -1.98
C ARG A 41 -3.45 7.05 -1.63
N CYS A 42 -2.25 6.72 -1.18
CA CYS A 42 -1.23 7.71 -0.83
C CYS A 42 -0.75 8.49 -2.05
N LYS A 43 -0.50 7.83 -3.19
CA LYS A 43 -0.10 8.50 -4.45
C LYS A 43 -1.16 9.52 -4.89
N GLU A 44 -2.42 9.11 -4.97
CA GLU A 44 -3.51 10.00 -5.38
C GLU A 44 -3.75 11.14 -4.40
N TRP A 45 -3.63 10.88 -3.10
CA TRP A 45 -3.72 11.92 -2.09
C TRP A 45 -2.62 12.99 -2.26
N GLN A 46 -1.38 12.60 -2.54
CA GLN A 46 -0.30 13.56 -2.77
C GLN A 46 -0.55 14.42 -4.03
N VAL A 47 -1.12 13.83 -5.09
CA VAL A 47 -1.51 14.56 -6.30
C VAL A 47 -2.59 15.59 -5.98
N ALA A 48 -3.68 15.17 -5.32
CA ALA A 48 -4.77 16.05 -4.93
C ALA A 48 -4.30 17.18 -4.00
N LYS A 49 -3.46 16.84 -3.01
CA LYS A 49 -2.88 17.79 -2.07
C LYS A 49 -2.02 18.84 -2.78
N LYS A 50 -1.19 18.42 -3.75
CA LYS A 50 -0.38 19.34 -4.55
C LYS A 50 -1.25 20.28 -5.38
N ALA A 51 -2.27 19.76 -6.06
CA ALA A 51 -3.19 20.58 -6.85
C ALA A 51 -3.92 21.62 -5.98
N ALA A 52 -4.40 21.22 -4.80
CA ALA A 52 -5.04 22.13 -3.85
C ALA A 52 -4.09 23.23 -3.36
N HIS A 53 -2.83 22.88 -3.06
CA HIS A 53 -1.81 23.85 -2.67
C HIS A 53 -1.50 24.84 -3.81
N ASP A 54 -1.35 24.36 -5.04
CA ASP A 54 -1.05 25.21 -6.18
C ASP A 54 -2.20 26.16 -6.51
N ALA A 55 -3.46 25.75 -6.30
CA ALA A 55 -4.64 26.59 -6.51
C ALA A 55 -4.72 27.82 -5.58
N ILE A 56 -4.16 27.72 -4.37
CA ILE A 56 -4.16 28.82 -3.38
C ILE A 56 -2.83 29.58 -3.33
N LYS A 57 -1.86 29.19 -4.15
CA LYS A 57 -0.53 29.79 -4.16
C LYS A 57 -0.62 31.25 -4.59
N GLY A 58 -0.11 32.16 -3.75
CA GLY A 58 -0.18 33.60 -3.99
C GLY A 58 -1.49 34.27 -3.52
N SER A 59 -2.48 33.50 -3.08
CA SER A 59 -3.78 34.01 -2.59
C SER A 59 -3.74 34.54 -1.15
N ARG A 60 -2.55 34.85 -0.61
CA ARG A 60 -2.33 35.29 0.78
C ARG A 60 -3.22 36.47 1.20
N PHE A 61 -3.51 37.37 0.28
CA PHE A 61 -4.33 38.55 0.54
C PHE A 61 -5.73 38.47 -0.08
N ALA A 62 -6.13 37.31 -0.63
CA ALA A 62 -7.41 37.14 -1.31
C ALA A 62 -8.62 37.34 -0.37
N LEU A 63 -8.49 36.94 0.90
CA LEU A 63 -9.52 37.16 1.93
C LEU A 63 -9.56 38.61 2.46
N VAL A 64 -8.50 39.40 2.26
CA VAL A 64 -8.43 40.80 2.74
C VAL A 64 -9.21 41.75 1.84
N LYS A 65 -9.49 41.34 0.60
CA LYS A 65 -10.21 42.16 -0.40
C LYS A 65 -11.72 41.95 -0.43
N ASN A 66 -12.27 41.07 0.41
CA ASN A 66 -13.71 40.84 0.54
C ASN A 66 -14.18 41.29 1.94
N PRO A 67 -14.69 42.53 2.10
CA PRO A 67 -15.23 43.02 3.37
C PRO A 67 -16.53 42.31 3.79
#